data_AF-Q93483-F1
#
_entry.id   AF-Q93483-F1
#
_cell.length_a   1.000
_cell.length_b   1.000
_cell.length_c   1.000
_cell.angle_alpha   90.00
_cell.angle_beta   90.00
_cell.angle_gamma   90.00
#
_symmetry.space_group_name_H-M   'P 1'
#
loop_
_entity.id
_entity.type
_entity.pdbx_description
1 polymer ?
#
loop_
_entity_poly.entity_id
_entity_poly.type
_entity_poly.pdbx_seq_one_letter_code
_entity_poly.pdbx_strand_id
1 'polypeptide(L)'
;MGNCNARPATFKPKNLPMEYPKKYAMYPTRRRMRASERRTYKRDCKNLLESVAGENPFEGDEETANNYTEAIFSISIKAKVLKTYMDLIESSINEECPVNGHIQLFCNEINNLSHLYEVFFRKSIVSVDTRVEERKEIARAAYRDIKNLTIIIYLNKERSKTLLQSVMMHTEFQTHQAEKLVEHYEATFSPILKEVLPDPNAPRIHRTPTRAQIIAFWEEVRREKESGTLGTPF
;
A
#
# COMPACT_ATOMS: atom_id res chain seq x y z
N MET A 1 -34.46 15.08 6.74
CA MET A 1 -33.38 15.06 5.72
C MET A 1 -32.14 15.60 6.39
N GLY A 2 -31.31 14.72 6.98
CA GLY A 2 -30.11 15.15 7.68
C GLY A 2 -29.01 15.44 6.68
N ASN A 3 -28.52 16.68 6.66
CA ASN A 3 -27.36 17.08 5.87
C ASN A 3 -26.20 16.11 6.13
N CYS A 4 -25.80 15.38 5.11
CA CYS A 4 -24.54 14.66 5.10
C CYS A 4 -23.45 15.72 5.24
N ASN A 5 -22.91 15.89 6.44
CA ASN A 5 -21.80 16.79 6.71
C ASN A 5 -20.68 16.47 5.73
N ALA A 6 -20.50 17.35 4.74
CA ALA A 6 -19.38 17.33 3.84
C ALA A 6 -18.11 17.34 4.71
N ARG A 7 -17.41 16.19 4.76
CA ARG A 7 -16.16 16.06 5.51
C ARG A 7 -15.21 17.15 4.97
N PRO A 8 -14.71 18.08 5.79
CA PRO A 8 -13.74 19.06 5.32
C PRO A 8 -12.51 18.32 4.82
N ALA A 9 -12.15 18.52 3.55
CA ALA A 9 -11.13 17.74 2.86
C ALA A 9 -9.73 17.80 3.50
N THR A 10 -9.48 18.70 4.45
CA THR A 10 -8.20 18.81 5.16
C THR A 10 -8.35 19.52 6.52
N PHE A 11 -9.01 18.91 7.51
CA PHE A 11 -8.96 19.49 8.87
C PHE A 11 -7.62 19.14 9.56
N LYS A 12 -6.73 20.13 9.67
CA LYS A 12 -5.51 20.05 10.48
C LYS A 12 -5.80 20.55 11.90
N PRO A 13 -5.68 19.73 12.94
CA PRO A 13 -5.88 20.18 14.31
C PRO A 13 -4.87 21.27 14.68
N LYS A 14 -5.34 22.43 15.14
CA LYS A 14 -4.50 23.61 15.44
C LYS A 14 -3.44 23.35 16.53
N ASN A 15 -3.71 22.42 17.44
CA ASN A 15 -2.87 22.18 18.64
C ASN A 15 -2.20 20.80 18.66
N LEU A 16 -2.36 19.99 17.61
CA LEU A 16 -1.54 18.79 17.52
C LEU A 16 -0.11 19.21 17.19
N PRO A 17 0.90 18.63 17.85
CA PRO A 17 2.25 18.69 17.32
C PRO A 17 2.23 18.01 15.94
N MET A 18 2.14 18.83 14.88
CA MET A 18 2.31 18.38 13.51
C MET A 18 3.71 17.76 13.31
N GLU A 19 4.65 18.08 14.20
CA GLU A 19 5.91 17.36 14.31
C GLU A 19 5.79 16.13 15.19
N TYR A 20 5.93 14.99 14.54
CA TYR A 20 6.07 13.70 15.16
C TYR A 20 7.24 13.68 16.16
N PRO A 21 7.05 13.25 17.42
CA PRO A 21 8.16 13.18 18.36
C PRO A 21 9.17 12.18 17.83
N LYS A 22 10.43 12.60 17.68
CA LYS A 22 11.53 11.75 17.17
C LYS A 22 11.71 10.44 17.95
N LYS A 23 11.19 10.35 19.18
CA LYS A 23 11.19 9.13 20.00
C LYS A 23 10.20 8.06 19.53
N TYR A 24 9.16 8.46 18.78
CA TYR A 24 8.21 7.54 18.16
C TYR A 24 8.49 7.34 16.67
N ALA A 25 9.28 8.23 16.04
CA ALA A 25 9.80 8.12 14.67
C ALA A 25 9.77 6.67 14.17
N MET A 26 8.83 6.37 13.27
CA MET A 26 8.49 5.03 12.86
C MET A 26 9.64 4.55 12.00
N TYR A 27 10.37 3.60 12.55
CA TYR A 27 11.36 2.85 11.80
C TYR A 27 10.86 1.41 11.86
N PRO A 28 10.65 0.73 10.72
CA PRO A 28 10.22 -0.66 10.71
C PRO A 28 11.28 -1.63 11.26
N THR A 29 12.33 -1.14 11.92
CA THR A 29 13.33 -1.97 12.57
C THR A 29 13.03 -2.08 14.07
N ARG A 30 12.99 -3.32 14.58
CA ARG A 30 12.90 -3.63 16.02
C ARG A 30 14.07 -3.07 16.85
N ARG A 31 15.07 -2.45 16.21
CA ARG A 31 16.30 -1.94 16.84
C ARG A 31 16.31 -0.41 16.79
N ARG A 32 16.74 0.22 17.90
CA ARG A 32 17.09 1.65 17.89
C ARG A 32 18.22 1.89 16.90
N MET A 33 17.92 2.52 15.76
CA MET A 33 18.92 2.91 14.77
C MET A 33 19.78 4.08 15.26
N ARG A 34 21.07 4.08 14.92
CA ARG A 34 21.98 5.22 15.11
C ARG A 34 21.50 6.41 14.27
N ALA A 35 21.90 7.63 14.64
CA ALA A 35 21.47 8.84 13.94
C ALA A 35 21.90 8.84 12.45
N SER A 36 23.07 8.28 12.13
CA SER A 36 23.56 8.10 10.75
C SER A 36 22.68 7.14 9.96
N GLU A 37 22.42 5.95 10.49
CA GLU A 37 21.54 4.93 9.89
C GLU A 37 20.14 5.50 9.61
N ARG A 38 19.61 6.33 10.52
CA ARG A 38 18.32 7.01 10.32
C ARG A 38 18.33 8.00 9.16
N ARG A 39 19.45 8.71 8.92
CA ARG A 39 19.56 9.63 7.79
C ARG A 39 19.63 8.86 6.47
N THR A 40 20.39 7.76 6.44
CA THR A 40 20.48 6.87 5.28
C THR A 40 19.11 6.27 4.97
N TYR A 41 18.45 5.65 5.95
CA TYR A 41 17.11 5.09 5.78
C TYR A 41 16.09 6.12 5.29
N LYS A 42 16.07 7.34 5.86
CA LYS A 42 15.17 8.40 5.37
C LYS A 42 15.44 8.78 3.92
N ARG A 43 16.70 8.79 3.49
CA ARG A 43 17.09 9.05 2.11
C ARG A 43 16.63 7.90 1.21
N ASP A 44 16.86 6.67 1.62
CA ASP A 44 16.49 5.48 0.85
C ASP A 44 14.97 5.38 0.69
N CYS A 45 14.19 5.62 1.75
CA CYS A 45 12.73 5.68 1.68
C CYS A 45 12.25 6.81 0.77
N LYS A 46 12.88 7.99 0.82
CA LYS A 46 12.54 9.11 -0.06
C LYS A 46 12.78 8.73 -1.52
N ASN A 47 13.98 8.20 -1.83
CA ASN A 47 14.33 7.74 -3.17
C ASN A 47 13.37 6.65 -3.66
N LEU A 48 12.98 5.73 -2.78
CA LEU A 48 12.04 4.66 -3.08
C LEU A 48 10.62 5.17 -3.37
N LEU A 49 10.17 6.19 -2.63
CA LEU A 49 8.88 6.83 -2.87
C LEU A 49 8.86 7.65 -4.17
N GLU A 50 9.99 8.23 -4.54
CA GLU A 50 10.16 9.09 -5.71
C GLU A 50 10.56 8.33 -6.97
N SER A 51 10.90 7.04 -6.88
CA SER A 51 11.26 6.23 -8.05
C SER A 51 10.07 6.00 -8.97
N VAL A 52 10.34 5.82 -10.26
CA VAL A 52 9.35 5.44 -11.27
C VAL A 52 9.08 3.93 -11.15
N ALA A 53 7.85 3.48 -11.40
CA ALA A 53 7.52 2.06 -11.48
C ALA A 53 7.87 1.50 -12.85
N GLY A 54 8.09 0.19 -12.91
CA GLY A 54 8.25 -0.51 -14.19
C GLY A 54 9.52 -0.17 -14.97
N GLU A 55 10.61 0.16 -14.28
CA GLU A 55 11.91 0.37 -14.94
C GLU A 55 12.49 -0.94 -15.49
N ASN A 56 12.19 -2.08 -14.85
CA ASN A 56 12.67 -3.40 -15.28
C ASN A 56 11.55 -4.18 -15.97
N PRO A 57 11.78 -4.85 -17.10
CA PRO A 57 10.75 -5.67 -17.74
C PRO A 57 10.32 -6.84 -16.84
N PHE A 58 9.05 -7.23 -16.90
CA PHE A 58 8.59 -8.47 -16.27
C PHE A 58 8.99 -9.67 -17.14
N GLU A 59 9.73 -10.62 -16.56
CA GLU A 59 10.22 -11.80 -17.26
C GLU A 59 9.23 -12.98 -17.26
N GLY A 60 8.04 -12.79 -16.68
CA GLY A 60 7.01 -13.83 -16.63
C GLY A 60 7.32 -14.96 -15.63
N ASP A 61 8.26 -14.75 -14.71
CA ASP A 61 8.63 -15.76 -13.73
C ASP A 61 7.65 -15.80 -12.54
N GLU A 62 7.42 -17.01 -12.05
CA GLU A 62 6.48 -17.30 -10.96
C GLU A 62 6.89 -16.61 -9.65
N GLU A 63 8.19 -16.46 -9.39
CA GLU A 63 8.70 -15.85 -8.17
C GLU A 63 8.38 -14.35 -8.11
N THR A 64 8.62 -13.62 -9.19
CA THR A 64 8.29 -12.20 -9.31
C THR A 64 6.79 -11.97 -9.20
N ALA A 65 6.00 -12.79 -9.89
CA ALA A 65 4.55 -12.79 -9.78
C ALA A 65 4.09 -12.97 -8.34
N ASN A 66 4.54 -14.05 -7.68
CA ASN A 66 4.19 -14.37 -6.30
C ASN A 66 4.60 -13.26 -5.33
N ASN A 67 5.81 -12.71 -5.48
CA ASN A 67 6.30 -11.61 -4.65
C ASN A 67 5.45 -10.34 -4.79
N TYR A 68 5.03 -10.00 -6.02
CA TYR A 68 4.21 -8.81 -6.27
C TYR A 68 2.80 -8.99 -5.70
N THR A 69 2.21 -10.16 -5.94
CA THR A 69 0.92 -10.58 -5.38
C THR A 69 0.94 -10.55 -3.85
N GLU A 70 1.92 -11.20 -3.23
CA GLU A 70 2.07 -11.26 -1.77
C GLU A 70 2.19 -9.86 -1.16
N ALA A 71 2.95 -8.95 -1.77
CA ALA A 71 3.10 -7.59 -1.27
C ALA A 71 1.76 -6.84 -1.21
N ILE A 72 0.94 -6.94 -2.27
CA ILE A 72 -0.37 -6.28 -2.34
C ILE A 72 -1.35 -6.87 -1.33
N PHE A 73 -1.45 -8.21 -1.26
CA PHE A 73 -2.36 -8.86 -0.33
C PHE A 73 -1.95 -8.67 1.13
N SER A 74 -0.65 -8.65 1.41
CA SER A 74 -0.13 -8.35 2.76
C SER A 74 -0.53 -6.95 3.22
N ILE A 75 -0.47 -5.95 2.33
CA ILE A 75 -0.95 -4.59 2.63
C ILE A 75 -2.44 -4.61 2.98
N SER A 76 -3.27 -5.29 2.17
CA SER A 76 -4.71 -5.39 2.40
C SER A 76 -5.05 -6.05 3.73
N ILE A 77 -4.43 -7.19 4.03
CA ILE A 77 -4.64 -7.91 5.30
C ILE A 77 -4.25 -7.03 6.47
N LYS A 78 -3.08 -6.37 6.41
CA LYS A 78 -2.62 -5.51 7.51
C LYS A 78 -3.45 -4.25 7.69
N ALA A 79 -3.97 -3.66 6.62
CA ALA A 79 -4.90 -2.53 6.73
C ALA A 79 -6.20 -2.92 7.44
N LYS A 80 -6.74 -4.12 7.17
CA LYS A 80 -7.91 -4.65 7.90
C LYS A 80 -7.64 -4.88 9.38
N VAL A 81 -6.47 -5.45 9.72
CA VAL A 81 -6.07 -5.62 11.13
C VAL A 81 -5.90 -4.27 11.84
N LEU A 82 -5.34 -3.27 11.15
CA LEU A 82 -5.23 -1.90 11.67
C LEU A 82 -6.60 -1.32 12.01
N LYS A 83 -7.60 -1.52 11.12
CA LYS A 83 -8.99 -1.13 11.38
C LYS A 83 -9.57 -1.85 12.60
N THR A 84 -9.36 -3.15 12.74
CA THR A 84 -9.81 -3.90 13.93
C THR A 84 -9.24 -3.31 15.23
N TYR A 85 -7.97 -2.91 15.25
CA TYR A 85 -7.40 -2.25 16.42
C TYR A 85 -7.98 -0.85 16.68
N MET A 86 -8.34 -0.11 15.63
CA MET A 86 -9.06 1.15 15.78
C MET A 86 -10.44 0.94 16.42
N ASP A 87 -11.20 -0.04 15.93
CA ASP A 87 -12.52 -0.38 16.46
C ASP A 87 -12.43 -0.78 17.95
N LEU A 88 -11.39 -1.55 18.34
CA LEU A 88 -11.12 -1.89 19.74
C LEU A 88 -10.79 -0.66 20.60
N ILE A 89 -10.02 0.30 20.07
CA ILE A 89 -9.72 1.56 20.76
C ILE A 89 -10.99 2.37 20.94
N GLU A 90 -11.83 2.49 19.91
CA GLU A 90 -13.11 3.21 19.99
C GLU A 90 -14.03 2.59 21.04
N SER A 91 -14.25 1.28 21.00
CA SER A 91 -15.07 0.57 21.99
C SER A 91 -14.52 0.76 23.41
N SER A 92 -13.21 0.63 23.60
CA SER A 92 -12.58 0.84 24.90
C SER A 92 -12.75 2.27 25.42
N ILE A 93 -12.73 3.29 24.54
CA ILE A 93 -12.99 4.68 24.94
C ILE A 93 -14.46 4.85 25.35
N ASN A 94 -15.39 4.28 24.59
CA ASN A 94 -16.82 4.38 24.86
C ASN A 94 -17.23 3.64 26.15
N GLU A 95 -16.54 2.55 26.48
CA GLU A 95 -16.73 1.75 27.71
C GLU A 95 -15.89 2.26 28.89
N GLU A 96 -15.16 3.37 28.73
CA GLU A 96 -14.25 3.93 29.74
C GLU A 96 -13.13 2.97 30.21
N CYS A 97 -12.80 1.98 29.39
CA CYS A 97 -11.77 0.97 29.63
C CYS A 97 -10.35 1.47 29.33
N PRO A 98 -9.29 0.82 29.86
CA PRO A 98 -7.90 1.14 29.53
C PRO A 98 -7.56 0.86 28.05
N VAL A 99 -7.17 1.90 27.30
CA VAL A 99 -6.86 1.81 25.86
C VAL A 99 -5.38 1.56 25.54
N ASN A 100 -4.49 1.60 26.54
CA ASN A 100 -3.04 1.69 26.32
C ASN A 100 -2.47 0.50 25.54
N GLY A 101 -2.93 -0.71 25.86
CA GLY A 101 -2.55 -1.93 25.14
C GLY A 101 -2.96 -1.87 23.67
N HIS A 102 -4.19 -1.44 23.38
CA HIS A 102 -4.70 -1.30 22.03
C HIS A 102 -3.96 -0.23 21.22
N ILE A 103 -3.64 0.92 21.83
CA ILE A 103 -2.83 1.98 21.17
C ILE A 103 -1.45 1.45 20.79
N GLN A 104 -0.81 0.65 21.66
CA GLN A 104 0.50 0.06 21.36
C GLN A 104 0.42 -0.93 20.19
N LEU A 105 -0.60 -1.79 20.18
CA LEU A 105 -0.84 -2.73 19.07
C LEU A 105 -1.13 -1.99 17.76
N PHE A 106 -1.96 -0.95 17.81
CA PHE A 106 -2.22 -0.09 16.67
C PHE A 106 -0.93 0.51 16.12
N CYS A 107 -0.10 1.14 16.97
CA CYS A 107 1.20 1.70 16.56
C CYS A 107 2.13 0.65 15.94
N ASN A 108 2.13 -0.58 16.47
CA ASN A 108 2.90 -1.68 15.89
C ASN A 108 2.43 -2.03 14.47
N GLU A 109 1.11 -2.06 14.23
CA GLU A 109 0.58 -2.32 12.90
C GLU A 109 0.82 -1.18 11.91
N ILE A 110 0.79 0.08 12.34
CA ILE A 110 1.22 1.18 11.45
C ILE A 110 2.67 0.93 10.99
N ASN A 111 3.57 0.46 11.88
CA ASN A 111 4.97 0.18 11.53
C ASN A 111 5.07 -0.98 10.52
N ASN A 112 4.31 -2.05 10.75
CA ASN A 112 4.26 -3.18 9.83
C ASN A 112 3.73 -2.75 8.46
N LEU A 113 2.64 -1.97 8.43
CA LEU A 113 2.05 -1.48 7.19
C LEU A 113 3.00 -0.56 6.42
N SER A 114 3.73 0.31 7.12
CA SER A 114 4.78 1.14 6.53
C SER A 114 5.85 0.29 5.85
N HIS A 115 6.30 -0.78 6.50
CA HIS A 115 7.27 -1.71 5.94
C HIS A 115 6.74 -2.39 4.67
N LEU A 116 5.49 -2.85 4.70
CA LEU A 116 4.88 -3.53 3.56
C LEU A 116 4.74 -2.62 2.35
N TYR A 117 4.43 -1.34 2.54
CA TYR A 117 4.48 -0.36 1.45
C TYR A 117 5.88 -0.20 0.86
N GLU A 118 6.94 -0.18 1.69
CA GLU A 118 8.32 -0.15 1.18
C GLU A 118 8.69 -1.42 0.41
N VAL A 119 8.22 -2.59 0.86
CA VAL A 119 8.38 -3.84 0.12
C VAL A 119 7.66 -3.74 -1.23
N PHE A 120 6.42 -3.27 -1.24
CA PHE A 120 5.66 -3.03 -2.47
C PHE A 120 6.36 -2.06 -3.42
N PHE A 121 6.88 -0.93 -2.95
CA PHE A 121 7.63 0.02 -3.79
C PHE A 121 8.90 -0.58 -4.39
N ARG A 122 9.56 -1.51 -3.68
CA ARG A 122 10.71 -2.24 -4.21
C ARG A 122 10.29 -3.25 -5.26
N LYS A 123 9.18 -3.97 -5.05
CA LYS A 123 8.68 -4.96 -6.01
C LYS A 123 8.05 -4.30 -7.24
N SER A 124 7.51 -3.08 -7.13
CA SER A 124 6.93 -2.33 -8.25
C SER A 124 7.94 -1.66 -9.17
N ILE A 125 9.25 -1.83 -8.95
CA ILE A 125 10.26 -1.50 -9.95
C ILE A 125 10.16 -2.41 -11.19
N VAL A 126 9.56 -3.59 -11.05
CA VAL A 126 9.30 -4.51 -12.16
C VAL A 126 8.00 -4.12 -12.86
N SER A 127 8.07 -3.99 -14.18
CA SER A 127 7.00 -3.62 -15.10
C SER A 127 6.11 -4.82 -15.37
N VAL A 128 5.38 -5.22 -14.33
CA VAL A 128 4.43 -6.34 -14.37
C VAL A 128 3.29 -6.12 -15.36
N ASP A 129 2.90 -4.85 -15.57
CA ASP A 129 1.95 -4.40 -16.59
C ASP A 129 2.13 -2.88 -16.82
N THR A 130 1.33 -2.29 -17.71
CA THR A 130 1.34 -0.84 -17.99
C THR A 130 0.70 0.02 -16.89
N ARG A 131 0.11 -0.61 -15.86
CA ARG A 131 -0.74 0.00 -14.84
C ARG A 131 -0.08 0.01 -13.45
N VAL A 132 1.17 -0.49 -13.37
CA VAL A 132 1.98 -0.56 -12.15
C VAL A 132 2.22 0.81 -11.51
N GLU A 133 2.42 1.87 -12.30
CA GLU A 133 2.62 3.23 -11.79
C GLU A 133 1.35 3.79 -11.12
N GLU A 134 0.17 3.47 -11.65
CA GLU A 134 -1.11 3.89 -11.04
C GLU A 134 -1.31 3.22 -9.67
N ARG A 135 -0.95 1.94 -9.53
CA ARG A 135 -0.91 1.24 -8.23
C ARG A 135 0.12 1.85 -7.29
N LYS A 136 1.25 2.31 -7.82
CA LYS A 136 2.28 3.01 -7.05
C LYS A 136 1.78 4.34 -6.51
N GLU A 137 1.04 5.12 -7.29
CA GLU A 137 0.42 6.37 -6.83
C GLU A 137 -0.60 6.15 -5.70
N ILE A 138 -1.47 5.14 -5.84
CA ILE A 138 -2.40 4.72 -4.77
C ILE A 138 -1.63 4.42 -3.48
N ALA A 139 -0.57 3.62 -3.58
CA ALA A 139 0.28 3.28 -2.44
C ALA A 139 1.05 4.49 -1.87
N ARG A 140 1.52 5.43 -2.70
CA ARG A 140 2.19 6.67 -2.25
C ARG A 140 1.23 7.54 -1.44
N ALA A 141 -0.01 7.69 -1.88
CA ALA A 141 -1.03 8.44 -1.16
C ALA A 141 -1.29 7.83 0.23
N ALA A 142 -1.45 6.50 0.29
CA ALA A 142 -1.60 5.78 1.54
C ALA A 142 -0.37 5.89 2.44
N TYR A 143 0.84 5.69 1.91
CA TYR A 143 2.08 5.77 2.70
C TYR A 143 2.30 7.17 3.30
N ARG A 144 1.94 8.24 2.57
CA ARG A 144 2.02 9.61 3.11
C ARG A 144 1.05 9.81 4.27
N ASP A 145 -0.13 9.23 4.16
CA ASP A 145 -1.20 9.36 5.15
C ASP A 145 -0.95 8.58 6.45
N ILE A 146 -0.14 7.50 6.41
CA ILE A 146 0.32 6.78 7.60
C ILE A 146 0.91 7.71 8.67
N LYS A 147 1.59 8.79 8.27
CA LYS A 147 2.15 9.75 9.22
C LYS A 147 1.07 10.41 10.09
N ASN A 148 -0.12 10.63 9.55
CA ASN A 148 -1.23 11.21 10.30
C ASN A 148 -1.76 10.23 11.34
N LEU A 149 -1.76 8.92 11.06
CA LEU A 149 -2.20 7.90 12.04
C LEU A 149 -1.38 7.87 13.31
N THR A 150 -0.14 8.37 13.26
CA THR A 150 0.72 8.42 14.44
C THR A 150 0.19 9.34 15.53
N ILE A 151 -0.76 10.23 15.24
CA ILE A 151 -1.41 11.09 16.24
C ILE A 151 -2.22 10.28 17.27
N ILE A 152 -2.52 8.99 16.99
CA ILE A 152 -3.13 8.04 17.94
C ILE A 152 -2.41 8.05 19.30
N ILE A 153 -1.10 8.28 19.33
CA ILE A 153 -0.32 8.31 20.58
C ILE A 153 -0.80 9.41 21.55
N TYR A 154 -1.43 10.46 21.03
CA TYR A 154 -1.96 11.58 21.83
C TYR A 154 -3.31 11.23 22.47
N LEU A 155 -4.05 10.25 21.94
CA LEU A 155 -5.28 9.78 22.58
C LEU A 155 -5.05 9.22 23.97
N ASN A 156 -3.89 8.59 24.20
CA ASN A 156 -3.50 8.13 25.54
C ASN A 156 -3.48 9.27 26.57
N LYS A 157 -3.14 10.50 26.14
CA LYS A 157 -3.03 11.66 27.03
C LYS A 157 -4.30 12.49 27.11
N GLU A 158 -4.89 12.80 25.96
CA GLU A 158 -5.93 13.82 25.85
C GLU A 158 -7.34 13.24 25.79
N ARG A 159 -7.49 11.98 25.34
CA ARG A 159 -8.79 11.32 25.09
C ARG A 159 -9.80 12.21 24.33
N SER A 160 -9.31 13.07 23.44
CA SER A 160 -10.13 14.03 22.71
C SER A 160 -10.95 13.34 21.60
N LYS A 161 -12.27 13.57 21.59
CA LYS A 161 -13.17 13.06 20.55
C LYS A 161 -12.76 13.49 19.14
N THR A 162 -12.27 14.73 18.98
CA THR A 162 -11.78 15.24 17.69
C THR A 162 -10.54 14.50 17.21
N LEU A 163 -9.63 14.14 18.12
CA LEU A 163 -8.46 13.33 17.77
C LEU A 163 -8.86 11.92 17.37
N LEU A 164 -9.82 11.33 18.10
CA LEU A 164 -10.32 9.99 17.81
C LEU A 164 -10.92 9.95 16.40
N GLN A 165 -11.81 10.89 16.09
CA GLN A 165 -12.41 11.03 14.76
C GLN A 165 -11.38 11.22 13.65
N SER A 166 -10.32 12.00 13.91
CA SER A 166 -9.24 12.19 12.94
C SER A 166 -8.50 10.89 12.66
N VAL A 167 -8.11 10.13 13.70
CA VAL A 167 -7.42 8.84 13.49
C VAL A 167 -8.34 7.83 12.79
N MET A 168 -9.61 7.78 13.15
CA MET A 168 -10.58 6.90 12.50
C MET A 168 -10.69 7.22 11.01
N MET A 169 -10.82 8.51 10.64
CA MET A 169 -10.89 8.93 9.24
C MET A 169 -9.64 8.50 8.45
N HIS A 170 -8.45 8.68 9.02
CA HIS A 170 -7.20 8.25 8.39
C HIS A 170 -7.10 6.71 8.32
N THR A 171 -7.65 5.99 9.30
CA THR A 171 -7.67 4.52 9.29
C THR A 171 -8.61 3.98 8.21
N GLU A 172 -9.79 4.59 8.06
CA GLU A 172 -10.71 4.32 6.97
C GLU A 172 -10.05 4.58 5.61
N PHE A 173 -9.34 5.71 5.48
CA PHE A 173 -8.61 6.04 4.26
C PHE A 173 -7.54 4.99 3.94
N GLN A 174 -6.72 4.57 4.91
CA GLN A 174 -5.73 3.50 4.71
C GLN A 174 -6.38 2.20 4.22
N THR A 175 -7.48 1.80 4.86
CA THR A 175 -8.21 0.58 4.51
C THR A 175 -8.72 0.66 3.07
N HIS A 176 -9.33 1.79 2.72
CA HIS A 176 -9.84 2.03 1.38
C HIS A 176 -8.74 2.05 0.31
N GLN A 177 -7.59 2.67 0.57
CA GLN A 177 -6.48 2.66 -0.40
C GLN A 177 -5.90 1.25 -0.58
N ALA A 178 -5.82 0.46 0.48
CA ALA A 178 -5.37 -0.93 0.40
C ALA A 178 -6.35 -1.81 -0.38
N GLU A 179 -7.66 -1.60 -0.22
CA GLU A 179 -8.70 -2.26 -1.02
C GLU A 179 -8.61 -1.84 -2.49
N LYS A 180 -8.50 -0.55 -2.77
CA LYS A 180 -8.33 -0.03 -4.13
C LYS A 180 -7.10 -0.58 -4.83
N LEU A 181 -6.01 -0.79 -4.08
CA LEU A 181 -4.79 -1.41 -4.59
C LEU A 181 -5.04 -2.86 -5.04
N VAL A 182 -5.80 -3.64 -4.26
CA VAL A 182 -6.19 -5.01 -4.61
C VAL A 182 -7.16 -5.04 -5.79
N GLU A 183 -8.20 -4.19 -5.77
CA GLU A 183 -9.17 -4.08 -6.86
C GLU A 183 -8.46 -3.79 -8.19
N HIS A 184 -7.54 -2.82 -8.17
CA HIS A 184 -6.77 -2.47 -9.37
C HIS A 184 -5.87 -3.62 -9.81
N TYR A 185 -5.22 -4.33 -8.88
CA TYR A 185 -4.42 -5.52 -9.19
C TYR A 185 -5.25 -6.62 -9.86
N GLU A 186 -6.43 -6.93 -9.32
CA GLU A 186 -7.33 -7.96 -9.85
C GLU A 186 -7.87 -7.59 -11.23
N ALA A 187 -8.10 -6.30 -11.48
CA ALA A 187 -8.61 -5.81 -12.76
C ALA A 187 -7.56 -5.76 -13.88
N THR A 188 -6.26 -5.75 -13.55
CA THR A 188 -5.20 -5.43 -14.53
C THR A 188 -4.11 -6.49 -14.62
N PHE A 189 -3.47 -6.85 -13.50
CA PHE A 189 -2.33 -7.76 -13.51
C PHE A 189 -2.72 -9.23 -13.31
N SER A 190 -3.70 -9.50 -12.44
CA SER A 190 -4.19 -10.87 -12.17
C SER A 190 -4.59 -11.65 -13.44
N PRO A 191 -5.24 -11.04 -14.46
CA PRO A 191 -5.52 -11.71 -15.73
C PRO A 191 -4.26 -12.04 -16.54
N ILE A 192 -3.29 -11.11 -16.61
CA ILE A 192 -2.02 -11.30 -17.34
C ILE A 192 -1.25 -12.49 -16.78
N LEU A 193 -1.23 -12.63 -15.44
CA LEU A 193 -0.58 -13.77 -14.80
C LEU A 193 -1.15 -15.12 -15.22
N LYS A 194 -2.48 -15.21 -15.42
CA LYS A 194 -3.13 -16.46 -15.86
C LYS A 194 -2.77 -16.85 -17.29
N GLU A 195 -2.34 -15.90 -18.11
CA GLU A 195 -1.93 -16.14 -19.49
C GLU A 195 -0.44 -16.46 -19.60
N VAL A 196 0.40 -15.79 -18.80
CA VAL A 196 1.86 -15.91 -18.86
C VAL A 196 2.38 -17.12 -18.08
N LEU A 197 1.80 -17.39 -16.90
CA LEU A 197 2.21 -18.54 -16.10
C LEU A 197 1.50 -19.78 -16.63
N PRO A 198 2.25 -20.86 -16.96
CA PRO A 198 1.62 -22.09 -17.43
C PRO A 198 0.66 -22.63 -16.36
N ASP A 199 -0.53 -23.07 -16.79
CA ASP A 199 -1.44 -23.78 -15.90
C ASP A 199 -0.71 -25.00 -15.32
N PRO A 200 -0.59 -25.13 -13.98
CA PRO A 200 0.08 -26.27 -13.36
C PRO A 200 -0.56 -27.62 -13.73
N ASN A 201 -1.82 -27.61 -14.19
CA ASN A 201 -2.54 -28.77 -14.68
C ASN A 201 -2.52 -28.93 -16.20
N ALA A 202 -2.02 -27.96 -16.96
CA ALA A 202 -1.83 -28.15 -18.39
C ALA A 202 -0.81 -29.28 -18.60
N PRO A 203 -1.00 -30.15 -19.60
CA PRO A 203 0.05 -31.06 -20.01
C PRO A 203 1.32 -30.23 -20.21
N ARG A 204 2.43 -30.62 -19.56
CA ARG A 204 3.72 -29.94 -19.68
C ARG A 204 4.15 -29.93 -21.14
N ILE A 205 3.72 -28.93 -21.89
CA ILE A 205 4.30 -28.60 -23.18
C ILE A 205 5.59 -27.90 -22.81
N HIS A 206 6.70 -28.64 -22.82
CA HIS A 206 8.05 -28.13 -22.63
C HIS A 206 8.41 -27.15 -23.75
N ARG A 207 7.85 -25.93 -23.75
CA ARG A 207 8.32 -24.84 -24.58
C ARG A 207 8.09 -23.55 -23.82
N THR A 208 9.08 -23.16 -23.01
CA THR A 208 9.28 -21.73 -22.70
C THR A 208 9.22 -20.99 -24.04
N PRO A 209 8.38 -19.95 -24.19
CA PRO A 209 8.32 -19.22 -25.44
C PRO A 209 9.71 -18.71 -25.77
N THR A 210 10.20 -19.10 -26.93
CA THR A 210 11.46 -18.58 -27.45
C THR A 210 11.35 -17.08 -27.59
N ARG A 211 12.48 -16.36 -27.52
CA ARG A 211 12.54 -14.91 -27.75
C ARG A 211 11.79 -14.48 -29.02
N ALA A 212 11.80 -15.30 -30.06
CA ALA A 212 11.05 -15.05 -31.29
C ALA A 212 9.52 -15.03 -31.09
N GLN A 213 8.98 -15.92 -30.25
CA GLN A 213 7.55 -15.96 -29.93
C GLN A 213 7.11 -14.75 -29.10
N ILE A 214 7.96 -14.30 -28.16
CA ILE A 214 7.70 -13.10 -27.37
C ILE A 214 7.69 -11.86 -28.27
N ILE A 215 8.66 -11.73 -29.18
CA ILE A 215 8.72 -10.61 -30.13
C ILE A 215 7.48 -10.58 -31.02
N ALA A 216 7.08 -11.73 -31.58
CA ALA A 216 5.92 -11.83 -32.46
C ALA A 216 4.63 -11.39 -31.74
N PHE A 217 4.43 -11.83 -30.50
CA PHE A 217 3.28 -11.42 -29.68
C PHE A 217 3.25 -9.89 -29.46
N TRP A 218 4.37 -9.28 -29.09
CA TRP A 218 4.42 -7.83 -28.87
C TRP A 218 4.28 -7.02 -30.16
N GLU A 219 4.72 -7.54 -31.31
CA GLU A 219 4.48 -6.94 -32.62
C GLU A 219 3.02 -7.03 -33.04
N GLU A 220 2.32 -8.09 -32.65
CA GLU A 220 0.88 -8.25 -32.89
C GLU A 220 0.07 -7.29 -32.02
N VAL A 221 0.35 -7.22 -30.72
CA VAL A 221 -0.27 -6.24 -29.79
C VAL A 221 -0.02 -4.79 -30.25
N ARG A 222 1.18 -4.49 -30.78
CA ARG A 222 1.48 -3.17 -31.35
C ARG A 222 0.64 -2.90 -32.60
N ARG A 223 0.56 -3.86 -33.52
CA ARG A 223 -0.26 -3.74 -34.72
C ARG A 223 -1.73 -3.54 -34.39
N GLU A 224 -2.28 -4.26 -33.41
CA GLU A 224 -3.67 -4.12 -33.00
C GLU A 224 -4.00 -2.76 -32.35
N LYS A 225 -3.03 -2.17 -31.64
CA LYS A 225 -3.12 -0.78 -31.16
C LYS A 225 -3.08 0.22 -32.31
N GLU A 226 -2.21 0.01 -33.29
CA GLU A 226 -2.08 0.89 -34.45
C GLU A 226 -3.27 0.79 -35.41
N SER A 227 -3.87 -0.40 -35.57
CA SER A 227 -5.09 -0.60 -36.37
C SER A 227 -6.36 -0.13 -35.68
N GLY A 228 -6.28 0.37 -34.44
CA GLY A 228 -7.42 0.87 -33.68
C GLY A 228 -8.47 -0.20 -33.34
N THR A 229 -8.12 -1.49 -33.49
CA THR A 229 -9.01 -2.63 -33.17
C THR A 229 -9.00 -2.95 -31.68
N LEU A 230 -7.93 -2.61 -30.96
CA LEU A 230 -7.97 -2.53 -29.50
C LEU A 230 -8.67 -1.23 -29.10
N GLY A 231 -10.00 -1.29 -29.06
CA GLY A 231 -10.85 -0.25 -28.53
C GLY A 231 -10.35 0.18 -27.15
N THR A 232 -10.12 1.48 -26.98
CA THR A 232 -9.73 2.08 -25.70
C THR A 232 -10.67 1.60 -24.59
N PRO A 233 -10.17 0.92 -23.54
CA PRO A 233 -10.98 0.56 -22.39
C PRO A 233 -11.29 1.84 -21.62
N PHE A 234 -12.58 2.03 -21.32
CA PHE A 234 -13.16 3.12 -20.54
C PHE A 234 -12.42 3.39 -19.22
#